data_AF-A0A506VA71-F1
#
_entry.id   AF-A0A506VA71-F1
#
_cell.length_a   1.000
_cell.length_b   1.000
_cell.length_c   1.000
_cell.angle_alpha   90.00
_cell.angle_beta   90.00
_cell.angle_gamma   90.00
#
_symmetry.space_group_name_H-M   'P 1'
#
loop_
_entity.id
_entity.type
_entity.pdbx_description
1 polymer ?
#
loop_
_entity_poly.entity_id
_entity_poly.type
_entity_poly.pdbx_seq_one_letter_code
_entity_poly.pdbx_strand_id
1 'polypeptide(L)'
;MTSFSNELQNGLVWLPELGMGRYPVPAARPYDANYFARYRQMAETSMGLQLTTARLLLVGRHYLGKVLDVGIGSGKFVECRPDTWGYDVNPEGVAWLQARMRWADLYAADTTFPALTFWDSLEHIDEPEAAVAKAGQWVFVSLPVFRDAEHILKSRHYRKDEHIWYWTHNGLLKWFDAQGFACIEHNTIESALGRDGISSYAFRRK
;
A
#
# COMPACT_ATOMS: atom_id res chain seq x y z
N MET A 1 32.91 -2.44 -11.88
CA MET A 1 32.21 -1.57 -10.91
C MET A 1 31.19 -0.67 -11.59
N THR A 2 31.44 -0.14 -12.81
CA THR A 2 30.48 0.72 -13.54
C THR A 2 29.09 0.09 -13.72
N SER A 3 29.01 -1.22 -13.99
CA SER A 3 27.74 -1.95 -14.10
C SER A 3 26.97 -1.94 -12.77
N PHE A 4 27.64 -2.23 -11.65
CA PHE A 4 27.00 -2.22 -10.33
C PHE A 4 26.50 -0.82 -9.93
N SER A 5 27.32 0.22 -10.13
CA SER A 5 26.91 1.61 -9.86
C SER A 5 25.72 2.03 -10.72
N ASN A 6 25.65 1.57 -11.98
CA ASN A 6 24.51 1.82 -12.84
C ASN A 6 23.24 1.13 -12.33
N GLU A 7 23.33 -0.13 -11.88
CA GLU A 7 22.18 -0.84 -11.30
C GLU A 7 21.68 -0.20 -10.01
N LEU A 8 22.55 0.39 -9.19
CA LEU A 8 22.14 1.16 -8.02
C LEU A 8 21.23 2.36 -8.37
N GLN A 9 21.42 2.94 -9.56
CA GLN A 9 20.71 4.14 -10.01
C GLN A 9 19.49 3.83 -10.89
N ASN A 10 19.54 2.74 -11.66
CA ASN A 10 18.61 2.46 -12.75
C ASN A 10 17.97 1.06 -12.68
N GLY A 11 18.46 0.20 -11.78
CA GLY A 11 18.14 -1.22 -11.72
C GLY A 11 17.39 -1.64 -10.46
N LEU A 12 17.00 -2.91 -10.42
CA LEU A 12 16.48 -3.53 -9.20
C LEU A 12 17.64 -3.85 -8.28
N VAL A 13 17.66 -3.22 -7.11
CA VAL A 13 18.59 -3.55 -6.03
C VAL A 13 17.85 -4.44 -5.04
N TRP A 14 18.37 -5.63 -4.76
CA TRP A 14 17.83 -6.57 -3.79
C TRP A 14 18.83 -6.82 -2.66
N LEU A 15 18.37 -6.68 -1.42
CA LEU A 15 19.17 -6.88 -0.21
C LEU A 15 18.62 -8.11 0.55
N PRO A 16 19.18 -9.31 0.33
CA PRO A 16 18.60 -10.56 0.84
C PRO A 16 18.57 -10.64 2.38
N GLU A 17 19.54 -10.05 3.07
CA GLU A 17 19.58 -10.04 4.55
C GLU A 17 18.43 -9.22 5.16
N LEU A 18 18.03 -8.15 4.47
CA LEU A 18 16.87 -7.34 4.82
C LEU A 18 15.57 -7.94 4.28
N GLY A 19 15.65 -8.80 3.26
CA GLY A 19 14.49 -9.31 2.55
C GLY A 19 13.70 -8.20 1.87
N MET A 20 14.41 -7.20 1.34
CA MET A 20 13.85 -5.97 0.79
C MET A 20 14.58 -5.60 -0.50
N GLY A 21 13.85 -5.03 -1.45
CA GLY A 21 14.40 -4.51 -2.69
C GLY A 21 13.80 -3.16 -3.06
N ARG A 22 14.51 -2.44 -3.93
CA ARG A 22 14.11 -1.15 -4.46
C ARG A 22 14.34 -1.09 -5.96
N TYR A 23 13.36 -0.56 -6.68
CA TYR A 23 13.49 -0.14 -8.07
C TYR A 23 13.28 1.38 -8.16
N PRO A 24 14.17 2.12 -8.84
CA PRO A 24 14.09 3.57 -8.97
C PRO A 24 13.03 3.96 -10.01
N VAL A 25 11.76 3.96 -9.61
CA VAL A 25 10.64 4.39 -10.46
C VAL A 25 10.75 5.90 -10.75
N PRO A 26 10.59 6.34 -12.01
CA PRO A 26 10.55 7.77 -12.34
C PRO A 26 9.43 8.53 -11.63
N ALA A 27 9.63 9.83 -11.39
CA ALA A 27 8.59 10.69 -10.80
C ALA A 27 7.33 10.81 -11.68
N ALA A 28 7.48 10.66 -13.01
CA ALA A 28 6.36 10.61 -13.95
C ALA A 28 5.67 9.24 -13.86
N ARG A 29 4.59 9.17 -13.08
CA ARG A 29 3.79 7.96 -12.83
C ARG A 29 2.47 7.97 -13.59
N PRO A 30 1.85 6.80 -13.87
CA PRO A 30 0.63 6.71 -14.68
C PRO A 30 -0.65 7.14 -13.94
N TYR A 31 -0.57 7.99 -12.92
CA TYR A 31 -1.70 8.38 -12.07
C TYR A 31 -2.53 9.50 -12.69
N ASP A 32 -3.26 9.14 -13.74
CA ASP A 32 -4.17 10.03 -14.47
C ASP A 32 -5.64 9.66 -14.28
N ALA A 33 -6.53 10.32 -15.02
CA ALA A 33 -7.96 10.05 -14.98
C ALA A 33 -8.35 8.67 -15.51
N ASN A 34 -7.64 8.15 -16.51
CA ASN A 34 -7.90 6.82 -17.04
C ASN A 34 -7.53 5.75 -16.01
N TYR A 35 -6.42 5.95 -15.30
CA TYR A 35 -5.99 5.11 -14.20
C TYR A 35 -7.06 5.04 -13.11
N PHE A 36 -7.53 6.20 -12.63
CA PHE A 36 -8.59 6.26 -11.62
C PHE A 36 -9.88 5.58 -12.09
N ALA A 37 -10.33 5.88 -13.32
CA ALA A 37 -11.53 5.27 -13.91
C ALA A 37 -11.42 3.75 -14.04
N ARG A 38 -10.25 3.23 -14.41
CA ARG A 38 -9.99 1.77 -14.48
C ARG A 38 -10.16 1.11 -13.11
N TYR A 39 -9.59 1.68 -12.04
CA TYR A 39 -9.74 1.12 -10.70
C TYR A 39 -11.17 1.22 -10.18
N ARG A 40 -11.91 2.30 -10.52
CA ARG A 40 -13.36 2.38 -10.27
C ARG A 40 -14.12 1.23 -10.90
N GLN A 41 -13.88 0.93 -12.18
CA GLN A 41 -14.52 -0.20 -12.86
C GLN A 41 -14.16 -1.54 -12.22
N MET A 42 -12.89 -1.76 -11.88
CA MET A 42 -12.44 -2.99 -11.21
C MET A 42 -13.11 -3.20 -9.85
N ALA A 43 -13.39 -2.12 -9.11
CA ALA A 43 -14.03 -2.18 -7.80
C ALA A 43 -15.49 -2.68 -7.83
N GLU A 44 -16.16 -2.54 -8.98
CA GLU A 44 -17.54 -3.01 -9.17
C GLU A 44 -17.63 -4.47 -9.63
N THR A 45 -16.49 -5.13 -9.91
CA THR A 45 -16.46 -6.56 -10.21
C THR A 45 -16.73 -7.40 -8.96
N SER A 46 -17.16 -8.65 -9.14
CA SER A 46 -17.34 -9.61 -8.02
C SER A 46 -16.08 -9.71 -7.14
N MET A 47 -14.90 -9.81 -7.78
CA MET A 47 -13.62 -9.83 -7.07
C MET A 47 -13.37 -8.51 -6.32
N GLY A 48 -13.64 -7.35 -6.94
CA GLY A 48 -13.49 -6.04 -6.30
C GLY A 48 -14.34 -5.89 -5.03
N LEU A 49 -15.58 -6.38 -5.06
CA LEU A 49 -16.47 -6.40 -3.89
C LEU A 49 -15.97 -7.35 -2.80
N GLN A 50 -15.47 -8.53 -3.18
CA GLN A 50 -14.88 -9.49 -2.25
C GLN A 50 -13.60 -8.96 -1.59
N LEU A 51 -12.72 -8.30 -2.35
CA LEU A 51 -11.51 -7.66 -1.83
C LEU A 51 -11.85 -6.54 -0.86
N THR A 52 -12.81 -5.67 -1.22
CA THR A 52 -13.29 -4.61 -0.34
C THR A 52 -13.83 -5.20 0.96
N THR A 53 -14.63 -6.26 0.88
CA THR A 53 -15.17 -6.95 2.05
C THR A 53 -14.07 -7.54 2.93
N ALA A 54 -13.08 -8.20 2.34
CA ALA A 54 -11.95 -8.76 3.08
C ALA A 54 -11.16 -7.69 3.86
N ARG A 55 -10.90 -6.53 3.22
CA ARG A 55 -10.22 -5.38 3.82
C ARG A 55 -11.04 -4.75 4.95
N LEU A 56 -12.35 -4.58 4.74
CA LEU A 56 -13.28 -4.09 5.78
C LEU A 56 -13.29 -5.02 7.00
N LEU A 57 -13.37 -6.33 6.78
CA LEU A 57 -13.37 -7.31 7.87
C LEU A 57 -12.03 -7.34 8.60
N LEU A 58 -10.90 -7.22 7.90
CA LEU A 58 -9.58 -7.14 8.52
C LEU A 58 -9.49 -5.93 9.46
N VAL A 59 -9.82 -4.73 8.96
CA VAL A 59 -9.79 -3.53 9.79
C VAL A 59 -10.79 -3.64 10.93
N GLY A 60 -12.03 -4.10 10.67
CA GLY A 60 -13.09 -4.21 11.66
C GLY A 60 -12.81 -5.18 12.81
N ARG A 61 -11.97 -6.21 12.60
CA ARG A 61 -11.51 -7.11 13.67
C ARG A 61 -10.62 -6.41 14.71
N HIS A 62 -9.86 -5.41 14.28
CA HIS A 62 -8.81 -4.80 15.11
C HIS A 62 -9.11 -3.36 15.51
N TYR A 63 -9.87 -2.62 14.70
CA TYR A 63 -10.05 -1.18 14.89
C TYR A 63 -11.32 -0.61 14.23
N LEU A 64 -12.17 0.03 15.05
CA LEU A 64 -13.45 0.61 14.63
C LEU A 64 -13.47 2.14 14.54
N GLY A 65 -12.38 2.83 14.90
CA GLY A 65 -12.31 4.29 14.93
C GLY A 65 -11.97 4.93 13.58
N LYS A 66 -11.51 6.19 13.63
CA LYS A 66 -11.13 6.97 12.43
C LYS A 66 -9.94 6.36 11.69
N VAL A 67 -10.08 6.19 10.37
CA VAL A 67 -9.03 5.68 9.47
C VAL A 67 -8.74 6.70 8.38
N LEU A 68 -7.47 6.81 7.98
CA LEU A 68 -7.06 7.45 6.73
C LEU A 68 -6.55 6.39 5.76
N ASP A 69 -7.21 6.29 4.61
CA ASP A 69 -6.83 5.40 3.51
C ASP A 69 -5.84 6.10 2.58
N VAL A 70 -4.63 5.56 2.47
CA VAL A 70 -3.52 6.15 1.71
C VAL A 70 -3.36 5.43 0.39
N GLY A 71 -3.54 6.17 -0.72
CA GLY A 71 -3.66 5.58 -2.05
C GLY A 71 -5.00 4.87 -2.18
N ILE A 72 -6.08 5.65 -2.32
CA ILE A 72 -7.46 5.15 -2.18
C ILE A 72 -7.88 4.21 -3.31
N GLY A 73 -7.09 4.14 -4.40
CA GLY A 73 -7.41 3.41 -5.61
C GLY A 73 -8.73 3.91 -6.21
N SER A 74 -9.80 3.15 -6.04
CA SER A 74 -11.14 3.51 -6.48
C SER A 74 -11.93 4.38 -5.50
N GLY A 75 -11.44 4.53 -4.26
CA GLY A 75 -12.19 5.13 -3.16
C GLY A 75 -13.24 4.21 -2.54
N LYS A 76 -13.39 2.96 -3.01
CA LYS A 76 -14.44 2.04 -2.53
C LYS A 76 -14.33 1.73 -1.04
N PHE A 77 -13.10 1.59 -0.52
CA PHE A 77 -12.90 1.37 0.92
C PHE A 77 -13.38 2.56 1.76
N VAL A 78 -13.05 3.79 1.33
CA VAL A 78 -13.54 5.04 1.93
C VAL A 78 -15.07 5.15 1.85
N GLU A 79 -15.69 4.74 0.75
CA GLU A 79 -17.16 4.72 0.60
C GLU A 79 -17.82 3.74 1.57
N CYS A 80 -17.26 2.53 1.73
CA CYS A 80 -17.91 1.44 2.46
C CYS A 80 -17.62 1.44 3.96
N ARG A 81 -16.52 2.03 4.42
CA ARG A 81 -16.17 2.06 5.84
C ARG A 81 -16.58 3.38 6.49
N PRO A 82 -17.37 3.37 7.60
CA PRO A 82 -17.66 4.59 8.34
C PRO A 82 -16.38 5.25 8.87
N ASP A 83 -16.43 6.55 9.14
CA ASP A 83 -15.32 7.34 9.70
C ASP A 83 -13.97 7.11 9.01
N THR A 84 -14.01 7.10 7.68
CA THR A 84 -12.82 6.90 6.85
C THR A 84 -12.61 8.12 5.96
N TRP A 85 -11.39 8.64 5.98
CA TRP A 85 -10.88 9.69 5.11
C TRP A 85 -9.90 9.08 4.12
N GLY A 86 -9.54 9.84 3.09
CA GLY A 86 -8.57 9.40 2.09
C GLY A 86 -7.49 10.43 1.84
N TYR A 87 -6.34 9.93 1.42
CA TYR A 87 -5.25 10.68 0.81
C TYR A 87 -4.85 9.97 -0.48
N ASP A 88 -4.65 10.74 -1.55
CA ASP A 88 -4.17 10.22 -2.83
C ASP A 88 -3.25 11.23 -3.52
N VAL A 89 -2.36 10.74 -4.38
CA VAL A 89 -1.49 11.56 -5.23
C VAL A 89 -2.10 11.77 -6.62
N ASN A 90 -3.05 10.92 -7.03
CA ASN A 90 -3.81 11.08 -8.26
C ASN A 90 -4.79 12.26 -8.12
N PRO A 91 -4.71 13.28 -8.98
CA PRO A 91 -5.60 14.45 -8.92
C PRO A 91 -7.09 14.11 -8.97
N GLU A 92 -7.49 13.08 -9.71
CA GLU A 92 -8.89 12.65 -9.75
C GLU A 92 -9.34 12.03 -8.42
N GLY A 93 -8.47 11.25 -7.77
CA GLY A 93 -8.73 10.70 -6.44
C GLY A 93 -8.89 11.82 -5.39
N VAL A 94 -8.02 12.83 -5.46
CA VAL A 94 -8.09 14.03 -4.61
C VAL A 94 -9.41 14.77 -4.82
N ALA A 95 -9.76 15.09 -6.07
CA ALA A 95 -11.01 15.80 -6.39
C ALA A 95 -12.24 14.99 -5.91
N TRP A 96 -12.21 13.67 -6.12
CA TRP A 96 -13.28 12.76 -5.68
C TRP A 96 -13.47 12.76 -4.15
N LEU A 97 -12.37 12.81 -3.38
CA LEU A 97 -12.39 12.90 -1.91
C LEU A 97 -12.87 14.27 -1.41
N GLN A 98 -12.38 15.35 -2.03
CA GLN A 98 -12.74 16.72 -1.68
C GLN A 98 -14.23 16.98 -1.88
N ALA A 99 -14.79 16.53 -3.00
CA ALA A 99 -16.24 16.61 -3.28
C ALA A 99 -17.11 15.91 -2.22
N ARG A 100 -16.53 14.99 -1.44
CA ARG A 100 -17.20 14.24 -0.36
C ARG A 100 -16.84 14.73 1.03
N MET A 101 -16.02 15.77 1.16
CA MET A 101 -15.45 16.24 2.44
C MET A 101 -14.72 15.12 3.21
N ARG A 102 -14.07 14.20 2.48
CA ARG A 102 -13.31 13.07 3.02
C ARG A 102 -11.81 13.14 2.72
N TRP A 103 -11.34 14.20 2.07
CA TRP A 103 -9.91 14.39 1.83
C TRP A 103 -9.19 14.82 3.11
N ALA A 104 -8.00 14.26 3.36
CA ALA A 104 -7.08 14.73 4.38
C ALA A 104 -5.64 14.66 3.84
N ASP A 105 -4.83 15.67 4.14
CA ASP A 105 -3.41 15.69 3.76
C ASP A 105 -2.58 14.83 4.74
N LEU A 106 -2.07 13.68 4.27
CA LEU A 106 -1.23 12.78 5.06
C LEU A 106 0.00 13.47 5.65
N TYR A 107 0.60 14.42 4.93
CA TYR A 107 1.89 15.00 5.29
C TYR A 107 1.79 16.31 6.07
N ALA A 108 0.59 16.91 6.16
CA ALA A 108 0.37 18.08 7.01
C ALA A 108 0.77 17.82 8.47
N ALA A 109 1.26 18.86 9.15
CA ALA A 109 1.85 18.77 10.49
C ALA A 109 0.82 18.39 11.56
N ASP A 110 -0.42 18.83 11.39
CA ASP A 110 -1.56 18.62 12.29
C ASP A 110 -2.41 17.38 11.92
N THR A 111 -2.16 16.76 10.76
CA THR A 111 -2.81 15.51 10.39
C THR A 111 -2.21 14.34 11.17
N THR A 112 -3.01 13.77 12.06
CA THR A 112 -2.74 12.47 12.67
C THR A 112 -4.00 11.63 12.62
N PHE A 113 -3.84 10.36 12.24
CA PHE A 113 -4.93 9.38 12.28
C PHE A 113 -4.50 8.22 13.17
N PRO A 114 -5.38 7.71 14.06
CA PRO A 114 -5.01 6.56 14.88
C PRO A 114 -4.78 5.31 14.03
N ALA A 115 -5.38 5.20 12.85
CA ALA A 115 -5.16 4.09 11.94
C ALA A 115 -4.98 4.54 10.50
N LEU A 116 -4.02 3.93 9.80
CA LEU A 116 -3.82 4.10 8.36
C LEU A 116 -4.04 2.78 7.61
N THR A 117 -4.55 2.85 6.38
CA THR A 117 -4.60 1.71 5.46
C THR A 117 -3.77 2.00 4.22
N PHE A 118 -3.07 0.97 3.72
CA PHE A 118 -2.26 1.00 2.50
C PHE A 118 -2.63 -0.21 1.65
N TRP A 119 -3.68 -0.09 0.85
CA TRP A 119 -4.16 -1.17 0.01
C TRP A 119 -3.49 -1.16 -1.37
N ASP A 120 -2.45 -1.98 -1.54
CA ASP A 120 -1.62 -2.02 -2.75
C ASP A 120 -1.00 -0.64 -3.09
N SER A 121 -0.58 0.08 -2.06
CA SER A 121 -0.08 1.46 -2.17
C SER A 121 1.23 1.73 -1.44
N LEU A 122 1.56 0.99 -0.38
CA LEU A 122 2.78 1.23 0.42
C LEU A 122 4.04 1.09 -0.45
N GLU A 123 4.04 0.11 -1.35
CA GLU A 123 5.12 -0.18 -2.28
C GLU A 123 5.33 0.90 -3.35
N HIS A 124 4.40 1.84 -3.50
CA HIS A 124 4.48 2.97 -4.44
C HIS A 124 4.95 4.28 -3.79
N ILE A 125 5.07 4.34 -2.46
CA ILE A 125 5.42 5.59 -1.76
C ILE A 125 6.94 5.76 -1.78
N ASP A 126 7.44 6.94 -2.14
CA ASP A 126 8.90 7.20 -2.18
C ASP A 126 9.54 7.09 -0.80
N GLU A 127 8.85 7.58 0.22
CA GLU A 127 9.29 7.59 1.63
C GLU A 127 8.26 6.85 2.51
N PRO A 128 8.17 5.51 2.42
CA PRO A 128 7.14 4.74 3.11
C PRO A 128 7.27 4.85 4.64
N GLU A 129 8.48 5.06 5.18
CA GLU A 129 8.71 5.29 6.60
C GLU A 129 8.03 6.58 7.08
N ALA A 130 8.10 7.66 6.29
CA ALA A 130 7.48 8.94 6.63
C ALA A 130 5.95 8.83 6.62
N ALA A 131 5.39 8.09 5.66
CA ALA A 131 3.95 7.81 5.61
C ALA A 131 3.48 6.96 6.79
N VAL A 132 4.17 5.85 7.10
CA VAL A 132 3.83 4.96 8.23
C VAL A 132 3.97 5.66 9.58
N ALA A 133 4.93 6.58 9.72
CA ALA A 133 5.12 7.35 10.95
C ALA A 133 3.89 8.18 11.35
N LYS A 134 3.02 8.54 10.38
CA LYS A 134 1.78 9.30 10.64
C LYS A 134 0.67 8.49 11.32
N ALA A 135 0.78 7.17 11.38
CA ALA A 135 -0.18 6.31 12.04
C ALA A 135 -0.05 6.35 13.57
N GLY A 136 -1.11 6.67 14.29
CA GLY A 136 -1.08 6.75 15.76
C GLY A 136 -1.03 5.40 16.46
N GLN A 137 -1.74 4.38 15.95
CA GLN A 137 -1.94 3.10 16.64
C GLN A 137 -1.87 1.90 15.70
N TRP A 138 -2.48 1.99 14.52
CA TRP A 138 -2.62 0.86 13.61
C TRP A 138 -2.20 1.20 12.19
N VAL A 139 -1.59 0.22 11.53
CA VAL A 139 -1.33 0.25 10.10
C VAL A 139 -1.84 -1.05 9.50
N PHE A 140 -2.68 -0.95 8.49
CA PHE A 140 -3.16 -2.10 7.74
C PHE A 140 -2.60 -2.03 6.32
N VAL A 141 -2.09 -3.14 5.82
CA VAL A 141 -1.42 -3.17 4.52
C VAL A 141 -1.85 -4.40 3.76
N SER A 142 -2.07 -4.26 2.46
CA SER A 142 -2.02 -5.37 1.51
C SER A 142 -1.01 -5.03 0.43
N LEU A 143 -0.10 -5.95 0.12
CA LEU A 143 0.90 -5.74 -0.94
C LEU A 143 1.43 -7.08 -1.49
N PRO A 144 2.08 -7.08 -2.67
CA PRO A 144 2.76 -8.26 -3.16
C PRO A 144 3.97 -8.63 -2.29
N VAL A 145 4.03 -9.89 -1.87
CA VAL A 145 5.18 -10.45 -1.16
C VAL A 145 5.97 -11.40 -2.05
N PHE A 146 7.28 -11.29 -1.97
CA PHE A 146 8.21 -12.02 -2.83
C PHE A 146 9.04 -13.03 -2.05
N ARG A 147 9.58 -14.05 -2.74
CA ARG A 147 10.52 -15.00 -2.14
C ARG A 147 11.94 -14.44 -2.20
N ASP A 148 12.31 -13.88 -3.35
CA ASP A 148 13.64 -13.39 -3.68
C ASP A 148 13.58 -12.49 -4.94
N ALA A 149 14.75 -12.02 -5.39
CA ALA A 149 14.89 -11.21 -6.60
C ALA A 149 14.42 -11.94 -7.87
N GLU A 150 14.65 -13.26 -7.99
CA GLU A 150 14.23 -14.02 -9.16
C GLU A 150 12.70 -14.08 -9.27
N HIS A 151 12.03 -14.22 -8.12
CA HIS A 151 10.57 -14.14 -8.05
C HIS A 151 10.05 -12.78 -8.47
N ILE A 152 10.71 -11.67 -8.08
CA ILE A 152 10.35 -10.32 -8.53
C ILE A 152 10.43 -10.25 -10.06
N LEU A 153 11.58 -10.62 -10.65
CA LEU A 153 11.82 -10.49 -12.10
C LEU A 153 10.81 -11.25 -12.97
N LYS A 154 10.18 -12.31 -12.44
CA LYS A 154 9.16 -13.11 -13.14
C LYS A 154 7.72 -12.69 -12.81
N SER A 155 7.53 -11.78 -11.86
CA SER A 155 6.21 -11.40 -11.37
C SER A 155 5.54 -10.33 -12.23
N ARG A 156 4.23 -10.43 -12.40
CA ARG A 156 3.38 -9.36 -12.97
C ARG A 156 3.38 -8.07 -12.12
N HIS A 157 3.83 -8.17 -10.87
CA HIS A 157 3.96 -7.04 -9.94
C HIS A 157 5.31 -6.33 -10.08
N TYR A 158 6.21 -6.78 -10.96
CA TYR A 158 7.42 -6.02 -11.31
C TYR A 158 7.10 -4.88 -12.28
N ARG A 159 6.39 -3.87 -11.76
CA ARG A 159 5.96 -2.68 -12.50
C ARG A 159 6.97 -1.55 -12.35
N LYS A 160 7.79 -1.37 -13.37
CA LYS A 160 8.89 -0.37 -13.40
C LYS A 160 8.41 1.09 -13.45
N ASP A 161 7.13 1.30 -13.66
CA ASP A 161 6.44 2.59 -13.70
C ASP A 161 5.65 2.92 -12.43
N GLU A 162 5.58 1.98 -11.46
CA GLU A 162 4.74 2.15 -10.27
C GLU A 162 5.38 1.61 -8.97
N HIS A 163 5.92 0.38 -8.98
CA HIS A 163 6.40 -0.30 -7.77
C HIS A 163 7.85 0.09 -7.46
N ILE A 164 8.04 0.79 -6.34
CA ILE A 164 9.35 1.21 -5.85
C ILE A 164 9.94 0.14 -4.94
N TRP A 165 9.11 -0.42 -4.06
CA TRP A 165 9.58 -1.30 -2.99
C TRP A 165 9.07 -2.71 -3.14
N TYR A 166 9.91 -3.66 -2.73
CA TYR A 166 9.62 -5.09 -2.79
C TYR A 166 10.03 -5.71 -1.48
N TRP A 167 9.17 -6.53 -0.88
CA TRP A 167 9.49 -7.21 0.37
C TRP A 167 9.24 -8.71 0.29
N THR A 168 10.07 -9.46 1.00
CA THR A 168 9.66 -10.76 1.51
C THR A 168 8.71 -10.58 2.69
N HIS A 169 7.94 -11.61 3.05
CA HIS A 169 7.13 -11.61 4.26
C HIS A 169 7.98 -11.24 5.49
N ASN A 170 9.10 -11.92 5.73
CA ASN A 170 9.97 -11.65 6.87
C ASN A 170 10.64 -10.27 6.80
N GLY A 171 10.98 -9.79 5.60
CA GLY A 171 11.54 -8.47 5.39
C GLY A 171 10.55 -7.36 5.75
N LEU A 172 9.27 -7.52 5.36
CA LEU A 172 8.21 -6.59 5.72
C LEU A 172 7.99 -6.55 7.24
N LEU A 173 7.98 -7.72 7.90
CA LEU A 173 7.86 -7.80 9.36
C LEU A 173 9.01 -7.08 10.06
N LYS A 174 10.25 -7.33 9.64
CA LYS A 174 11.45 -6.66 10.19
C LYS A 174 11.43 -5.15 9.93
N TRP A 175 10.98 -4.74 8.75
CA TRP A 175 10.82 -3.34 8.40
C TRP A 175 9.85 -2.70 9.40
N PHE A 176 8.59 -3.15 9.47
CA PHE A 176 7.59 -2.61 10.41
C PHE A 176 8.04 -2.64 11.88
N ASP A 177 8.78 -3.67 12.29
CA ASP A 177 9.37 -3.77 13.63
C ASP A 177 10.27 -2.57 13.95
N ALA A 178 11.11 -2.17 12.98
CA ALA A 178 12.00 -1.01 13.07
C ALA A 178 11.26 0.33 13.05
N GLN A 179 10.04 0.41 12.50
CA GLN A 179 9.17 1.60 12.63
C GLN A 179 8.33 1.60 13.92
N GLY A 180 8.55 0.65 14.82
CA GLY A 180 7.89 0.59 16.11
C GLY A 180 6.50 -0.07 16.07
N PHE A 181 6.27 -0.98 15.12
CA PHE A 181 5.03 -1.74 15.01
C PHE A 181 5.26 -3.24 15.18
N ALA A 182 4.28 -3.95 15.73
CA ALA A 182 4.24 -5.40 15.79
C ALA A 182 3.12 -5.94 14.89
N CYS A 183 3.38 -7.02 14.17
CA CYS A 183 2.36 -7.69 13.38
C CYS A 183 1.41 -8.47 14.28
N ILE A 184 0.13 -8.12 14.25
CA ILE A 184 -0.93 -8.76 15.04
C ILE A 184 -1.68 -9.81 14.21
N GLU A 185 -1.90 -9.53 12.92
CA GLU A 185 -2.53 -10.48 12.01
C GLU A 185 -1.82 -10.44 10.65
N HIS A 186 -1.65 -11.62 10.05
CA HIS A 186 -1.25 -11.81 8.67
C HIS A 186 -2.14 -12.87 8.04
N ASN A 187 -2.60 -12.64 6.81
CA ASN A 187 -3.33 -13.63 6.03
C ASN A 187 -3.11 -13.41 4.52
N THR A 188 -3.53 -14.38 3.72
CA THR A 188 -3.40 -14.38 2.24
C THR A 188 -4.78 -14.40 1.57
N ILE A 189 -5.81 -13.84 2.22
CA ILE A 189 -7.18 -13.95 1.72
C ILE A 189 -7.35 -13.30 0.34
N GLU A 190 -6.65 -12.18 0.07
CA GLU A 190 -6.68 -11.54 -1.25
C GLU A 190 -6.11 -12.46 -2.34
N SER A 191 -5.05 -13.22 -2.03
CA SER A 191 -4.53 -14.26 -2.94
C SER A 191 -5.56 -15.35 -3.20
N ALA A 192 -6.25 -15.82 -2.16
CA ALA A 192 -7.32 -16.82 -2.32
C ALA A 192 -8.50 -16.31 -3.17
N LEU A 193 -8.72 -14.98 -3.22
CA LEU A 193 -9.71 -14.32 -4.06
C LEU A 193 -9.22 -14.06 -5.51
N GLY A 194 -7.97 -14.41 -5.84
CA GLY A 194 -7.41 -14.30 -7.20
C GLY A 194 -6.32 -13.23 -7.36
N ARG A 195 -5.98 -12.49 -6.30
CA ARG A 195 -4.84 -11.55 -6.32
C ARG A 195 -3.55 -12.30 -5.98
N ASP A 196 -3.06 -13.09 -6.93
CA ASP A 196 -1.83 -13.88 -6.78
C ASP A 196 -0.66 -13.07 -6.17
N GLY A 197 -0.02 -13.65 -5.16
CA GLY A 197 1.13 -13.10 -4.44
C GLY A 197 0.83 -12.00 -3.42
N ILE A 198 -0.44 -11.63 -3.18
CA ILE A 198 -0.80 -10.58 -2.22
C ILE A 198 -0.96 -11.16 -0.81
N SER A 199 -0.34 -10.50 0.17
CA SER A 199 -0.56 -10.74 1.60
C SER A 199 -1.11 -9.50 2.27
N SER A 200 -1.94 -9.72 3.29
CA SER A 200 -2.62 -8.68 4.06
C SER A 200 -2.21 -8.75 5.53
N TYR A 201 -2.02 -7.59 6.15
CA TYR A 201 -1.44 -7.45 7.47
C TYR A 201 -2.19 -6.42 8.32
N ALA A 202 -2.23 -6.67 9.63
CA ALA A 202 -2.60 -5.69 10.65
C ALA A 202 -1.41 -5.50 11.61
N PHE A 203 -0.86 -4.30 11.63
CA PHE A 203 0.26 -3.90 12.48
C PHE A 203 -0.21 -2.94 13.57
N ARG A 204 0.21 -3.17 14.81
CA ARG A 204 -0.09 -2.32 15.96
C ARG A 204 1.17 -1.65 16.48
N ARG A 205 1.11 -0.36 16.79
CA ARG A 205 2.20 0.39 17.41
C ARG A 205 2.53 -0.23 18.78
N LYS A 206 3.83 -0.40 19.05
CA LYS A 206 4.38 -0.93 20.31
C LYS A 206 4.22 0.06 21.46
#